data_AF-A0A9Q3YS83-F1
#
_entry.id   AF-A0A9Q3YS83-F1
#
_cell.length_a   1.000
_cell.length_b   1.000
_cell.length_c   1.000
_cell.angle_alpha   90.00
_cell.angle_beta   90.00
_cell.angle_gamma   90.00
#
_symmetry.space_group_name_H-M   'P 1'
#
loop_
_entity.id
_entity.type
_entity.pdbx_description
1 polymer ?
#
loop_
_entity_poly.entity_id
_entity_poly.type
_entity_poly.pdbx_seq_one_letter_code
_entity_poly.pdbx_strand_id
1 'polypeptide(L)'
;MTIKEAIIKVLEEQKTALSYLEVLEKIDEKKYIDWTNAKTPSDTVGAQLGHFIRQNDSRVKRVKGKKGFEYYSSKYENDLNLNAIIEDDVSNLKKSSENKTYQERHLHRLLSSYLKSQDIYSKTIFHEKSANSKDDHQKWIHPDMIGISFLNLKNKSSNALMKLINKADAFNLTSYEIKKEIKSDYELKKCFFQAVSNSSWSNYGYLVAFEISKNLIDEMERLNQSFGIGIIELRSNPYESKVLFISKYRELDFKTIDKLCEINNDFEKFINQTEILLSASEKYINASRKEFDGFCDVYFNTDSEVEKYCTENKIPWEDERNA
;
A
#
# COMPACT_ATOMS: atom_id res chain seq x y z
N MET A 1 -0.65 22.46 9.34
CA MET A 1 0.11 21.22 9.51
C MET A 1 -0.32 20.61 10.82
N THR A 2 -0.70 19.34 10.81
CA THR A 2 -1.11 18.64 12.03
C THR A 2 0.12 18.19 12.84
N ILE A 3 -0.07 17.83 14.10
CA ILE A 3 1.02 17.31 14.94
C ILE A 3 1.59 16.02 14.33
N LYS A 4 0.73 15.13 13.79
CA LYS A 4 1.14 13.91 13.07
C LYS A 4 2.04 14.26 11.87
N GLU A 5 1.64 15.21 11.04
CA GLU A 5 2.44 15.67 9.88
C GLU A 5 3.77 16.31 10.29
N ALA A 6 3.79 17.12 11.34
CA ALA A 6 5.00 17.77 11.84
C ALA A 6 6.02 16.73 12.35
N ILE A 7 5.56 15.70 13.05
CA ILE A 7 6.40 14.58 13.51
C ILE A 7 7.00 13.84 12.31
N ILE A 8 6.17 13.44 11.33
CA ILE A 8 6.65 12.74 10.13
C ILE A 8 7.70 13.57 9.41
N LYS A 9 7.43 14.86 9.21
CA LYS A 9 8.35 15.77 8.52
C LYS A 9 9.71 15.89 9.23
N VAL A 10 9.70 16.04 10.56
CA VAL A 10 10.94 16.07 11.35
C VAL A 10 11.71 14.76 11.21
N LEU A 11 11.04 13.61 11.28
CA LEU A 11 11.69 12.30 11.13
C LEU A 11 12.20 12.04 9.71
N GLU A 12 11.58 12.61 8.69
CA GLU A 12 12.05 12.49 7.29
C GLU A 12 13.26 13.38 7.00
N GLU A 13 13.33 14.55 7.62
CA GLU A 13 14.46 15.48 7.46
C GLU A 13 15.70 15.04 8.25
N GLN A 14 15.51 14.27 9.33
CA GLN A 14 16.59 13.79 10.18
C GLN A 14 16.92 12.33 9.86
N LYS A 15 18.17 12.07 9.45
CA LYS A 15 18.64 10.72 9.12
C LYS A 15 19.08 9.91 10.33
N THR A 16 18.54 10.21 11.51
CA THR A 16 18.92 9.62 12.80
C THR A 16 17.70 9.33 13.64
N ALA A 17 17.77 8.34 14.53
CA ALA A 17 16.73 8.10 15.51
C ALA A 17 16.71 9.22 16.57
N LEU A 18 15.52 9.66 16.95
CA LEU A 18 15.29 10.77 17.88
C LEU A 18 14.39 10.32 19.03
N SER A 19 14.68 10.78 20.24
CA SER A 19 13.75 10.70 21.36
C SER A 19 12.57 11.65 21.16
N TYR A 20 11.46 11.42 21.89
CA TYR A 20 10.27 12.28 21.80
C TYR A 20 10.56 13.75 22.17
N LEU A 21 11.53 14.00 23.08
CA LEU A 21 11.96 15.35 23.46
C LEU A 21 12.71 16.03 22.32
N GLU A 22 13.61 15.32 21.66
CA GLU A 22 14.35 15.85 20.49
C GLU A 22 13.41 16.12 19.32
N VAL A 23 12.38 15.28 19.11
CA VAL A 23 11.33 15.56 18.12
C VAL A 23 10.60 16.86 18.45
N LEU A 24 10.22 17.09 19.71
CA LEU A 24 9.58 18.33 20.14
C LEU A 24 10.49 19.54 19.91
N GLU A 25 11.75 19.48 20.36
CA GLU A 25 12.72 20.56 20.16
C GLU A 25 12.86 20.94 18.68
N LYS A 26 12.88 19.95 17.78
CA LYS A 26 12.96 20.19 16.33
C LYS A 26 11.66 20.77 15.74
N ILE A 27 10.50 20.38 16.26
CA ILE A 27 9.21 20.99 15.87
C ILE A 27 9.20 22.47 16.28
N ASP A 28 9.73 22.80 17.46
CA ASP A 28 9.79 24.17 18.00
C ASP A 28 10.82 25.03 17.27
N GLU A 29 12.03 24.52 17.04
CA GLU A 29 13.07 25.19 16.24
C GLU A 29 12.55 25.60 14.86
N LYS A 30 11.77 24.72 14.22
CA LYS A 30 11.22 24.94 12.88
C LYS A 30 9.87 25.65 12.88
N LYS A 31 9.30 25.92 14.06
CA LYS A 31 7.98 26.57 14.25
C LYS A 31 6.87 25.89 13.43
N TYR A 32 6.87 24.57 13.42
CA TYR A 32 5.92 23.76 12.66
C TYR A 32 4.52 23.75 13.29
N ILE A 33 4.45 23.80 14.61
CA ILE A 33 3.21 23.82 15.39
C ILE A 33 3.25 25.04 16.30
N ASP A 34 2.10 25.71 16.44
CA ASP A 34 1.89 26.70 17.48
C ASP A 34 1.28 26.01 18.71
N TRP A 35 2.05 25.96 19.79
CA TRP A 35 1.66 25.29 21.03
C TRP A 35 0.89 26.18 22.01
N THR A 36 0.48 27.39 21.61
CA THR A 36 -0.23 28.36 22.47
C THR A 36 -1.44 27.78 23.22
N ASN A 37 -2.11 26.76 22.64
CA ASN A 37 -3.26 26.08 23.27
C ASN A 37 -2.93 24.72 23.93
N ALA A 38 -1.67 24.28 23.91
CA ALA A 38 -1.25 22.98 24.43
C ALA A 38 -0.64 23.10 25.84
N LYS A 39 -1.22 22.37 26.81
CA LYS A 39 -0.72 22.37 28.20
C LYS A 39 0.58 21.59 28.38
N THR A 40 0.74 20.46 27.67
CA THR A 40 1.95 19.62 27.71
C THR A 40 2.32 19.12 26.31
N PRO A 41 3.04 19.95 25.51
CA PRO A 41 3.47 19.59 24.15
C PRO A 41 4.28 18.29 24.08
N SER A 42 5.16 18.04 25.07
CA SER A 42 5.99 16.83 25.15
C SER A 42 5.17 15.55 25.24
N ASP A 43 4.10 15.57 26.05
CA ASP A 43 3.24 14.41 26.26
C ASP A 43 2.38 14.16 25.02
N THR A 44 1.96 15.24 24.34
CA THR A 44 1.20 15.14 23.10
C THR A 44 2.04 14.52 21.98
N VAL A 45 3.30 14.96 21.82
CA VAL A 45 4.24 14.37 20.86
C VAL A 45 4.53 12.91 21.21
N GLY A 46 4.80 12.60 22.48
CA GLY A 46 5.03 11.23 22.93
C GLY A 46 3.82 10.31 22.72
N ALA A 47 2.61 10.81 22.96
CA ALA A 47 1.37 10.07 22.73
C ALA A 47 1.14 9.77 21.24
N GLN A 48 1.41 10.73 20.35
CA GLN A 48 1.30 10.55 18.90
C GLN A 48 2.36 9.58 18.36
N LEU A 49 3.62 9.69 18.82
CA LEU A 49 4.68 8.72 18.51
C LEU A 49 4.31 7.30 18.98
N GLY A 50 3.76 7.17 20.19
CA GLY A 50 3.24 5.90 20.69
C GLY A 50 2.06 5.38 19.87
N HIS A 51 1.20 6.26 19.36
CA HIS A 51 0.06 5.90 18.53
C HIS A 51 0.50 5.34 17.17
N PHE A 52 1.47 5.97 16.49
CA PHE A 52 2.06 5.43 15.26
C PHE A 52 2.55 3.99 15.42
N ILE A 53 3.22 3.69 16.54
CA ILE A 53 3.72 2.34 16.82
C ILE A 53 2.58 1.36 17.12
N ARG A 54 1.59 1.75 17.93
CA ARG A 54 0.45 0.87 18.26
C ARG A 54 -0.41 0.51 17.04
N GLN A 55 -0.53 1.44 16.07
CA GLN A 55 -1.27 1.18 14.84
C GLN A 55 -0.44 0.49 13.76
N ASN A 56 0.84 0.20 14.00
CA ASN A 56 1.78 -0.30 13.00
C ASN A 56 1.88 0.59 11.75
N ASP A 57 1.90 1.92 11.92
CA ASP A 57 2.14 2.84 10.80
C ASP A 57 3.52 2.58 10.19
N SER A 58 3.54 2.21 8.91
CA SER A 58 4.76 1.83 8.18
C SER A 58 5.82 2.94 8.07
N ARG A 59 5.45 4.21 8.27
CA ARG A 59 6.36 5.36 8.10
C ARG A 59 7.25 5.62 9.31
N VAL A 60 6.83 5.20 10.50
CA VAL A 60 7.51 5.47 11.77
C VAL A 60 7.87 4.16 12.46
N LYS A 61 9.15 4.01 12.79
CA LYS A 61 9.65 2.85 13.54
C LYS A 61 10.28 3.31 14.85
N ARG A 62 10.44 2.35 15.77
CA ARG A 62 10.96 2.60 17.11
C ARG A 62 12.08 1.60 17.43
N VAL A 63 13.17 2.10 17.98
CA VAL A 63 14.26 1.31 18.56
C VAL A 63 14.44 1.64 20.05
N LYS A 64 15.10 0.73 20.77
CA LYS A 64 15.46 0.95 22.17
C LYS A 64 16.84 1.61 22.23
N GLY A 65 16.87 2.89 22.59
CA GLY A 65 18.08 3.67 22.80
C GLY A 65 18.62 3.57 24.22
N LYS A 66 19.69 4.32 24.50
CA LYS A 66 20.38 4.31 25.82
C LYS A 66 19.56 4.97 26.94
N LYS A 67 18.68 5.91 26.61
CA LYS A 67 17.88 6.71 27.56
C LYS A 67 16.37 6.49 27.44
N GLY A 68 15.92 5.57 26.58
CA GLY A 68 14.49 5.35 26.32
C GLY A 68 14.24 4.83 24.91
N PHE A 69 13.02 5.02 24.42
CA PHE A 69 12.67 4.73 23.03
C PHE A 69 13.05 5.88 22.11
N GLU A 70 13.67 5.55 20.99
CA GLU A 70 14.02 6.48 19.91
C GLU A 70 13.22 6.09 18.66
N TYR A 71 12.78 7.09 17.90
CA TYR A 71 11.89 6.95 16.75
C TYR A 71 12.60 7.44 15.50
N TYR A 72 12.35 6.80 14.37
CA TYR A 72 12.98 7.15 13.09
C TYR A 72 12.00 6.92 11.93
N SER A 73 12.26 7.60 10.81
CA SER A 73 11.53 7.35 9.56
C SER A 73 12.00 6.03 8.95
N SER A 74 11.06 5.18 8.55
CA SER A 74 11.34 3.90 7.87
C SER A 74 12.13 4.07 6.56
N LYS A 75 12.11 5.27 5.94
CA LYS A 75 12.92 5.59 4.76
C LYS A 75 14.42 5.36 4.97
N TYR A 76 14.92 5.48 6.20
CA TYR A 76 16.34 5.33 6.53
C TYR A 76 16.65 4.02 7.25
N GLU A 77 15.72 3.08 7.30
CA GLU A 77 15.88 1.79 7.99
C GLU A 77 17.10 1.00 7.51
N ASN A 78 17.41 1.06 6.21
CA ASN A 78 18.57 0.38 5.65
C ASN A 78 19.91 1.14 5.80
N ASP A 79 19.89 2.41 6.20
CA ASP A 79 21.08 3.25 6.42
C ASP A 79 21.47 3.28 7.91
N LEU A 80 20.49 3.02 8.78
CA LEU A 80 20.67 2.85 10.21
C LEU A 80 20.95 1.38 10.50
N ASN A 81 22.21 1.00 10.74
CA ASN A 81 22.61 -0.35 11.16
C ASN A 81 22.00 -0.70 12.53
N LEU A 82 20.71 -1.09 12.55
CA LEU A 82 19.94 -1.33 13.76
C LEU A 82 19.27 -2.70 13.68
N ASN A 83 20.00 -3.74 14.11
CA ASN A 83 19.41 -5.02 14.45
C ASN A 83 18.75 -4.92 15.83
N ALA A 84 17.44 -4.65 15.87
CA ALA A 84 16.53 -5.06 16.95
C ALA A 84 15.08 -4.66 16.60
N ILE A 85 14.35 -5.56 15.96
CA ILE A 85 12.88 -5.50 15.90
C ILE A 85 12.37 -6.25 17.13
N ILE A 86 11.58 -5.57 17.97
CA ILE A 86 10.75 -6.21 18.98
C ILE A 86 9.32 -6.18 18.44
N GLU A 87 8.79 -7.38 18.16
CA GLU A 87 7.39 -7.65 17.85
C GLU A 87 6.50 -7.62 19.11
N ASP A 88 5.19 -7.57 18.83
CA ASP A 88 4.01 -7.71 19.69
C ASP A 88 3.47 -6.49 20.44
N ASP A 89 2.26 -6.05 20.02
CA ASP A 89 1.05 -6.41 20.78
C ASP A 89 -0.22 -6.22 19.92
N VAL A 90 -0.90 -7.34 19.61
CA VAL A 90 -2.20 -7.36 18.91
C VAL A 90 -3.32 -7.26 19.95
N SER A 91 -3.81 -6.06 20.24
CA SER A 91 -4.97 -5.89 21.11
C SER A 91 -6.30 -6.02 20.34
N ASN A 92 -7.14 -6.91 20.85
CA ASN A 92 -8.53 -7.17 20.47
C ASN A 92 -9.45 -5.94 20.57
N LEU A 93 -10.30 -5.69 19.57
CA LEU A 93 -11.59 -5.02 19.74
C LEU A 93 -12.67 -5.62 18.81
N LYS A 94 -13.89 -5.75 19.37
CA LYS A 94 -15.10 -6.34 18.79
C LYS A 94 -15.97 -5.26 18.10
N LYS A 95 -16.81 -5.76 17.18
CA LYS A 95 -17.82 -5.10 16.33
C LYS A 95 -18.76 -4.11 17.04
N SER A 96 -19.14 -3.04 16.32
CA SER A 96 -20.52 -2.87 15.82
C SER A 96 -20.61 -1.87 14.66
N SER A 97 -21.73 -1.94 13.96
CA SER A 97 -22.04 -1.44 12.63
C SER A 97 -22.94 -0.21 12.65
N GLU A 98 -22.61 0.80 11.84
CA GLU A 98 -23.59 1.73 11.28
C GLU A 98 -23.46 1.78 9.75
N ASN A 99 -24.56 2.07 9.06
CA ASN A 99 -24.77 1.82 7.63
C ASN A 99 -23.70 2.43 6.71
N LYS A 100 -22.72 1.60 6.32
CA LYS A 100 -21.62 1.94 5.43
C LYS A 100 -22.10 2.15 4.00
N THR A 101 -22.18 3.41 3.58
CA THR A 101 -22.66 3.83 2.25
C THR A 101 -21.54 3.99 1.20
N TYR A 102 -20.28 3.77 1.56
CA TYR A 102 -19.17 3.88 0.60
C TYR A 102 -19.15 2.72 -0.41
N GLN A 103 -18.67 3.01 -1.62
CA GLN A 103 -18.54 2.06 -2.73
C GLN A 103 -17.12 1.49 -2.80
N GLU A 104 -16.98 0.30 -3.39
CA GLU A 104 -15.67 -0.36 -3.61
C GLU A 104 -14.70 0.53 -4.40
N ARG A 105 -15.22 1.31 -5.35
CA ARG A 105 -14.45 2.26 -6.15
C ARG A 105 -13.66 3.27 -5.30
N HIS A 106 -14.15 3.63 -4.12
CA HIS A 106 -13.43 4.56 -3.24
C HIS A 106 -12.18 3.94 -2.61
N LEU A 107 -12.11 2.60 -2.55
CA LEU A 107 -10.95 1.88 -2.01
C LEU A 107 -9.75 1.89 -2.95
N HIS A 108 -9.95 2.08 -4.27
CA HIS A 108 -8.88 2.11 -5.25
C HIS A 108 -7.84 3.20 -4.94
N ARG A 109 -8.30 4.39 -4.52
CA ARG A 109 -7.39 5.50 -4.20
C ARG A 109 -6.60 5.25 -2.91
N LEU A 110 -7.23 4.60 -1.93
CA LEU A 110 -6.55 4.16 -0.70
C LEU A 110 -5.49 3.10 -1.02
N LEU A 111 -5.84 2.11 -1.83
CA LEU A 111 -4.91 1.07 -2.25
C LEU A 111 -3.77 1.65 -3.10
N SER A 112 -4.04 2.54 -4.05
CA SER A 112 -3.02 3.26 -4.82
C SER A 112 -2.01 3.97 -3.91
N SER A 113 -2.50 4.61 -2.84
CA SER A 113 -1.64 5.28 -1.85
C SER A 113 -0.79 4.31 -1.05
N TYR A 114 -1.35 3.17 -0.63
CA TYR A 114 -0.60 2.10 0.02
C TYR A 114 0.48 1.54 -0.91
N LEU A 115 0.13 1.22 -2.16
CA LEU A 115 1.07 0.68 -3.14
C LEU A 115 2.19 1.67 -3.48
N LYS A 116 1.87 2.96 -3.60
CA LYS A 116 2.87 4.00 -3.82
C LYS A 116 3.87 4.10 -2.67
N SER A 117 3.42 3.90 -1.42
CA SER A 117 4.31 3.85 -0.25
C SER A 117 5.34 2.71 -0.32
N GLN A 118 5.04 1.67 -1.09
CA GLN A 118 5.90 0.51 -1.34
C GLN A 118 6.68 0.61 -2.68
N ASP A 119 6.72 1.80 -3.30
CA ASP A 119 7.32 2.05 -4.63
C ASP A 119 6.71 1.21 -5.75
N ILE A 120 5.41 0.91 -5.64
CA ILE A 120 4.63 0.21 -6.65
C ILE A 120 3.79 1.24 -7.42
N TYR A 121 3.96 1.26 -8.74
CA TYR A 121 3.11 2.05 -9.63
C TYR A 121 1.83 1.28 -9.91
N SER A 122 0.66 1.90 -9.73
CA SER A 122 -0.63 1.21 -9.88
C SER A 122 -1.59 1.92 -10.81
N LYS A 123 -2.43 1.12 -11.48
CA LYS A 123 -3.47 1.59 -12.39
C LYS A 123 -4.75 0.78 -12.24
N THR A 124 -5.87 1.46 -12.02
CA THR A 124 -7.21 0.84 -12.00
C THR A 124 -7.64 0.49 -13.42
N ILE A 125 -8.09 -0.75 -13.59
CA ILE A 125 -8.60 -1.27 -14.85
C ILE A 125 -10.11 -1.36 -14.73
N PHE A 126 -10.80 -0.34 -15.25
CA PHE A 126 -12.25 -0.32 -15.23
C PHE A 126 -12.82 -1.26 -16.30
N HIS A 127 -13.51 -2.32 -15.87
CA HIS A 127 -14.22 -3.22 -16.79
C HIS A 127 -15.25 -2.47 -17.66
N GLU A 128 -15.80 -1.34 -17.17
CA GLU A 128 -16.77 -0.49 -17.88
C GLU A 128 -16.22 0.06 -19.20
N LYS A 129 -14.90 0.24 -19.29
CA LYS A 129 -14.20 0.75 -20.47
C LYS A 129 -13.81 -0.35 -21.46
N SER A 130 -14.06 -1.61 -21.14
CA SER A 130 -13.71 -2.74 -21.99
C SER A 130 -14.70 -2.87 -23.15
N ALA A 131 -14.24 -3.41 -24.29
CA ALA A 131 -14.99 -3.46 -25.55
C ALA A 131 -16.34 -4.24 -25.51
N ASN A 132 -16.66 -4.96 -24.42
CA ASN A 132 -17.93 -5.66 -24.22
C ASN A 132 -18.48 -5.53 -22.79
N SER A 133 -18.46 -4.32 -22.22
CA SER A 133 -18.85 -4.04 -20.82
C SER A 133 -20.27 -4.45 -20.39
N LYS A 134 -21.13 -4.89 -21.33
CA LYS A 134 -22.49 -5.40 -21.06
C LYS A 134 -22.58 -6.93 -20.91
N ASP A 135 -21.49 -7.66 -21.15
CA ASP A 135 -21.46 -9.12 -21.03
C ASP A 135 -21.11 -9.54 -19.59
N ASP A 136 -22.00 -10.29 -18.94
CA ASP A 136 -21.85 -10.75 -17.57
C ASP A 136 -20.59 -11.63 -17.36
N HIS A 137 -20.07 -12.24 -18.43
CA HIS A 137 -18.84 -13.03 -18.38
C HIS A 137 -17.57 -12.19 -18.16
N GLN A 138 -17.60 -10.87 -18.38
CA GLN A 138 -16.44 -10.02 -18.18
C GLN A 138 -15.99 -9.90 -16.72
N LYS A 139 -16.84 -10.23 -15.75
CA LYS A 139 -16.52 -10.22 -14.31
C LYS A 139 -15.36 -11.18 -13.94
N TRP A 140 -15.02 -12.11 -14.83
CA TRP A 140 -14.03 -13.17 -14.64
C TRP A 140 -12.75 -13.00 -15.48
N ILE A 141 -12.61 -11.86 -16.15
CA ILE A 141 -11.56 -11.66 -17.16
C ILE A 141 -10.68 -10.45 -16.82
N HIS A 142 -11.10 -9.59 -15.88
CA HIS A 142 -10.38 -8.36 -15.58
C HIS A 142 -9.96 -8.29 -14.11
N PRO A 143 -8.70 -7.93 -13.83
CA PRO A 143 -8.36 -7.45 -12.50
C PRO A 143 -8.95 -6.06 -12.28
N ASP A 144 -9.24 -5.72 -11.02
CA ASP A 144 -9.70 -4.38 -10.68
C ASP A 144 -8.56 -3.36 -10.78
N MET A 145 -7.34 -3.78 -10.41
CA MET A 145 -6.17 -2.93 -10.46
C MET A 145 -4.92 -3.74 -10.77
N ILE A 146 -3.99 -3.11 -11.48
CA ILE A 146 -2.67 -3.67 -11.77
C ILE A 146 -1.60 -2.80 -11.14
N GLY A 147 -0.48 -3.40 -10.78
CA GLY A 147 0.68 -2.67 -10.29
C GLY A 147 1.98 -3.27 -10.81
N ILE A 148 2.99 -2.41 -10.92
CA ILE A 148 4.36 -2.81 -11.26
C ILE A 148 5.34 -2.28 -10.23
N SER A 149 6.21 -3.17 -9.77
CA SER A 149 7.39 -2.82 -8.98
C SER A 149 8.63 -3.07 -9.83
N PHE A 150 9.62 -2.19 -9.71
CA PHE A 150 10.91 -2.35 -10.40
C PHE A 150 11.98 -2.71 -9.38
N LEU A 151 12.70 -3.79 -9.63
CA LEU A 151 13.85 -4.17 -8.83
C LEU A 151 15.01 -3.25 -9.19
N ASN A 152 15.36 -2.36 -8.27
CA ASN A 152 16.51 -1.47 -8.39
C ASN A 152 17.51 -1.75 -7.29
N LEU A 153 18.66 -2.31 -7.66
CA LEU A 153 19.77 -2.47 -6.73
C LEU A 153 20.40 -1.11 -6.41
N LYS A 154 20.87 -0.93 -5.16
CA LYS A 154 21.49 0.31 -4.69
C LYS A 154 22.71 0.72 -5.53
N ASN A 155 23.52 -0.25 -5.93
CA ASN A 155 24.72 0.00 -6.73
C ASN A 155 24.38 0.06 -8.23
N LYS A 156 24.72 1.17 -8.89
CA LYS A 156 24.43 1.39 -10.31
C LYS A 156 25.02 0.31 -11.23
N SER A 157 26.27 -0.08 -11.02
CA SER A 157 26.96 -1.08 -11.86
C SER A 157 26.35 -2.48 -11.69
N SER A 158 26.03 -2.87 -10.46
CA SER A 158 25.35 -4.14 -10.19
C SER A 158 23.92 -4.15 -10.76
N ASN A 159 23.19 -3.03 -10.65
CA ASN A 159 21.86 -2.89 -11.23
C ASN A 159 21.91 -2.97 -12.77
N ALA A 160 22.89 -2.32 -13.40
CA ALA A 160 23.10 -2.40 -14.84
C ALA A 160 23.40 -3.83 -15.30
N LEU A 161 24.26 -4.55 -14.58
CA LEU A 161 24.56 -5.95 -14.87
C LEU A 161 23.34 -6.85 -14.69
N MET A 162 22.59 -6.70 -13.59
CA MET A 162 21.37 -7.46 -13.33
C MET A 162 20.34 -7.29 -14.45
N LYS A 163 20.11 -6.04 -14.89
CA LYS A 163 19.18 -5.74 -15.99
C LYS A 163 19.61 -6.33 -17.33
N LEU A 164 20.91 -6.56 -17.54
CA LEU A 164 21.41 -7.20 -18.76
C LEU A 164 21.26 -8.73 -18.72
N ILE A 165 21.51 -9.34 -17.56
CA ILE A 165 21.51 -10.80 -17.40
C ILE A 165 20.08 -11.33 -17.18
N ASN A 166 19.32 -10.71 -16.27
CA ASN A 166 18.00 -11.17 -15.82
C ASN A 166 16.94 -10.10 -16.03
N LYS A 167 16.59 -9.80 -17.29
CA LYS A 167 15.52 -8.84 -17.60
C LYS A 167 14.17 -9.23 -16.99
N ALA A 168 13.89 -10.53 -16.89
CA ALA A 168 12.66 -11.04 -16.29
C ALA A 168 12.58 -10.73 -14.77
N ASP A 169 13.74 -10.66 -14.09
CA ASP A 169 13.81 -10.34 -12.66
C ASP A 169 13.90 -8.82 -12.41
N ALA A 170 13.83 -7.98 -13.45
CA ALA A 170 13.95 -6.53 -13.27
C ALA A 170 12.66 -5.87 -12.77
N PHE A 171 11.53 -6.59 -12.82
CA PHE A 171 10.23 -6.09 -12.43
C PHE A 171 9.33 -7.22 -11.95
N ASN A 172 8.26 -6.86 -11.24
CA ASN A 172 7.15 -7.77 -10.96
C ASN A 172 5.83 -7.08 -11.28
N LEU A 173 4.98 -7.75 -12.06
CA LEU A 173 3.59 -7.37 -12.27
C LEU A 173 2.72 -8.01 -11.20
N THR A 174 1.89 -7.19 -10.58
CA THR A 174 0.95 -7.61 -9.54
C THR A 174 -0.46 -7.23 -9.94
N SER A 175 -1.38 -8.16 -9.73
CA SER A 175 -2.80 -7.96 -9.98
C SER A 175 -3.57 -7.95 -8.65
N TYR A 176 -4.55 -7.04 -8.53
CA TYR A 176 -5.34 -6.83 -7.33
C TYR A 176 -6.83 -6.93 -7.64
N GLU A 177 -7.53 -7.73 -6.85
CA GLU A 177 -8.99 -7.81 -6.80
C GLU A 177 -9.45 -7.15 -5.49
N ILE A 178 -10.32 -6.15 -5.55
CA ILE A 178 -10.66 -5.29 -4.41
C ILE A 178 -12.09 -5.59 -3.96
N LYS A 179 -12.26 -5.81 -2.66
CA LYS A 179 -13.57 -6.03 -2.03
C LYS A 179 -13.80 -5.10 -0.85
N LYS A 180 -15.05 -4.69 -0.67
CA LYS A 180 -15.44 -3.89 0.50
C LYS A 180 -15.32 -4.67 1.80
N GLU A 181 -15.97 -5.82 1.85
CA GLU A 181 -16.06 -6.63 3.06
C GLU A 181 -16.13 -8.12 2.74
N ILE A 182 -15.57 -8.94 3.63
CA ILE A 182 -15.62 -10.41 3.60
C ILE A 182 -15.98 -10.88 5.01
N LYS A 183 -17.23 -11.34 5.17
CA LYS A 183 -17.80 -11.68 6.49
C LYS A 183 -17.99 -13.17 6.71
N SER A 184 -18.18 -13.93 5.63
CA SER A 184 -18.44 -15.37 5.68
C SER A 184 -17.45 -16.20 4.86
N ASP A 185 -17.36 -17.49 5.16
CA ASP A 185 -16.55 -18.45 4.40
C ASP A 185 -16.99 -18.55 2.93
N TYR A 186 -18.31 -18.49 2.68
CA TYR A 186 -18.85 -18.50 1.33
C TYR A 186 -18.42 -17.26 0.51
N GLU A 187 -18.54 -16.06 1.11
CA GLU A 187 -18.07 -14.82 0.47
C GLU A 187 -16.56 -14.84 0.23
N LEU A 188 -15.79 -15.33 1.21
CA LEU A 188 -14.34 -15.50 1.06
C LEU A 188 -14.02 -16.36 -0.14
N LYS A 189 -14.58 -17.58 -0.22
CA LYS A 189 -14.32 -18.49 -1.34
C LYS A 189 -14.72 -17.85 -2.67
N LYS A 190 -15.89 -17.22 -2.75
CA LYS A 190 -16.35 -16.54 -3.97
C LYS A 190 -15.36 -15.45 -4.42
N CYS A 191 -14.98 -14.55 -3.53
CA CYS A 191 -14.07 -13.45 -3.86
C CYS A 191 -12.65 -13.96 -4.14
N PHE A 192 -12.20 -14.98 -3.41
CA PHE A 192 -10.89 -15.58 -3.59
C PHE A 192 -10.78 -16.28 -4.95
N PHE A 193 -11.78 -17.06 -5.36
CA PHE A 193 -11.77 -17.67 -6.69
C PHE A 193 -11.95 -16.66 -7.83
N GLN A 194 -12.64 -15.55 -7.59
CA GLN A 194 -12.63 -14.42 -8.52
C GLN A 194 -11.19 -13.86 -8.67
N ALA A 195 -10.48 -13.62 -7.57
CA ALA A 195 -9.09 -13.19 -7.61
C ALA A 195 -8.17 -14.21 -8.29
N VAL A 196 -8.38 -15.51 -8.08
CA VAL A 196 -7.65 -16.58 -8.81
C VAL A 196 -7.89 -16.44 -10.31
N SER A 197 -9.14 -16.31 -10.75
CA SER A 197 -9.48 -16.17 -12.18
C SER A 197 -8.85 -14.92 -12.79
N ASN A 198 -8.95 -13.79 -12.08
CA ASN A 198 -8.61 -12.47 -12.63
C ASN A 198 -7.12 -12.13 -12.52
N SER A 199 -6.37 -12.79 -11.63
CA SER A 199 -4.99 -12.39 -11.27
C SER A 199 -3.92 -13.45 -11.53
N SER A 200 -4.29 -14.69 -11.91
CA SER A 200 -3.30 -15.77 -12.08
C SER A 200 -2.33 -15.59 -13.25
N TRP A 201 -2.60 -14.64 -14.15
CA TRP A 201 -1.73 -14.30 -15.26
C TRP A 201 -0.49 -13.48 -14.84
N SER A 202 -0.51 -12.86 -13.66
CA SER A 202 0.52 -11.93 -13.16
C SER A 202 1.51 -12.62 -12.20
N ASN A 203 2.66 -11.99 -11.92
CA ASN A 203 3.67 -12.57 -11.04
C ASN A 203 3.13 -12.77 -9.61
N TYR A 204 2.30 -11.84 -9.14
CA TYR A 204 1.63 -11.92 -7.85
C TYR A 204 0.17 -11.50 -7.97
N GLY A 205 -0.73 -12.25 -7.35
CA GLY A 205 -2.16 -11.93 -7.31
C GLY A 205 -2.62 -11.71 -5.87
N TYR A 206 -3.31 -10.61 -5.60
CA TYR A 206 -3.81 -10.28 -4.27
C TYR A 206 -5.33 -10.06 -4.26
N LEU A 207 -5.99 -10.66 -3.27
CA LEU A 207 -7.31 -10.25 -2.82
C LEU A 207 -7.16 -9.17 -1.75
N VAL A 208 -7.65 -7.98 -2.03
CA VAL A 208 -7.61 -6.84 -1.11
C VAL A 208 -8.99 -6.65 -0.52
N ALA A 209 -9.10 -6.57 0.80
CA ALA A 209 -10.37 -6.24 1.44
C ALA A 209 -10.20 -5.23 2.57
N PHE A 210 -11.16 -4.31 2.67
CA PHE A 210 -11.15 -3.28 3.72
C PHE A 210 -11.68 -3.81 5.07
N GLU A 211 -12.65 -4.72 5.03
CA GLU A 211 -13.20 -5.37 6.22
C GLU A 211 -13.11 -6.90 6.10
N ILE A 212 -12.30 -7.50 6.96
CA ILE A 212 -12.11 -8.95 7.00
C ILE A 212 -12.52 -9.48 8.37
N SER A 213 -13.38 -10.51 8.39
CA SER A 213 -13.71 -11.22 9.61
C SER A 213 -12.52 -12.05 10.11
N LYS A 214 -12.07 -11.80 11.35
CA LYS A 214 -10.93 -12.50 11.97
C LYS A 214 -11.11 -14.02 12.06
N ASN A 215 -12.34 -14.52 12.07
CA ASN A 215 -12.62 -15.96 12.13
C ASN A 215 -12.30 -16.69 10.82
N LEU A 216 -11.93 -15.95 9.77
CA LEU A 216 -11.62 -16.51 8.45
C LEU A 216 -10.12 -16.73 8.22
N ILE A 217 -9.26 -16.39 9.19
CA ILE A 217 -7.79 -16.44 9.03
C ILE A 217 -7.31 -17.85 8.63
N ASP A 218 -7.80 -18.90 9.29
CA ASP A 218 -7.40 -20.29 8.99
C ASP A 218 -7.85 -20.71 7.58
N GLU A 219 -9.05 -20.31 7.16
CA GLU A 219 -9.57 -20.57 5.82
C GLU A 219 -8.78 -19.80 4.75
N MET A 220 -8.41 -18.56 5.03
CA MET A 220 -7.56 -17.73 4.19
C MET A 220 -6.17 -18.33 4.01
N GLU A 221 -5.55 -18.80 5.09
CA GLU A 221 -4.27 -19.48 5.06
C GLU A 221 -4.34 -20.74 4.18
N ARG A 222 -5.37 -21.58 4.38
CA ARG A 222 -5.57 -22.79 3.57
C ARG A 222 -5.73 -22.46 2.09
N LEU A 223 -6.50 -21.43 1.74
CA LEU A 223 -6.69 -20.99 0.36
C LEU A 223 -5.40 -20.42 -0.24
N ASN A 224 -4.65 -19.60 0.51
CA ASN A 224 -3.36 -19.07 0.08
C ASN A 224 -2.35 -20.19 -0.20
N GLN A 225 -2.21 -21.16 0.71
CA GLN A 225 -1.31 -22.29 0.53
C GLN A 225 -1.69 -23.15 -0.69
N SER A 226 -3.00 -23.35 -0.92
CA SER A 226 -3.51 -24.21 -1.99
C SER A 226 -3.41 -23.56 -3.38
N PHE A 227 -3.72 -22.26 -3.46
CA PHE A 227 -3.90 -21.58 -4.74
C PHE A 227 -2.89 -20.47 -5.00
N GLY A 228 -2.26 -19.88 -3.98
CA GLY A 228 -1.17 -18.91 -4.11
C GLY A 228 -1.59 -17.44 -4.27
N ILE A 229 -2.88 -17.11 -4.12
CA ILE A 229 -3.34 -15.71 -4.05
C ILE A 229 -3.05 -15.16 -2.66
N GLY A 230 -2.36 -14.01 -2.59
CA GLY A 230 -2.10 -13.29 -1.35
C GLY A 230 -3.32 -12.51 -0.89
N ILE A 231 -3.30 -12.03 0.35
CA ILE A 231 -4.40 -11.27 0.94
C ILE A 231 -3.86 -10.02 1.61
N ILE A 232 -4.45 -8.87 1.31
CA ILE A 232 -4.12 -7.57 1.90
C ILE A 232 -5.33 -7.05 2.67
N GLU A 233 -5.11 -6.72 3.95
CA GLU A 233 -6.08 -5.98 4.75
C GLU A 233 -5.83 -4.48 4.55
N LEU A 234 -6.75 -3.83 3.83
CA LEU A 234 -6.69 -2.39 3.58
C LEU A 234 -7.27 -1.63 4.76
N ARG A 235 -6.59 -0.56 5.18
CA ARG A 235 -7.03 0.35 6.23
C ARG A 235 -7.34 1.73 5.66
N SER A 236 -8.14 2.49 6.40
CA SER A 236 -8.53 3.86 6.05
C SER A 236 -7.31 4.74 5.91
N ASN A 237 -6.37 4.59 6.84
CA ASN A 237 -5.02 5.06 6.70
C ASN A 237 -4.21 4.04 5.87
N PRO A 238 -3.80 4.36 4.62
CA PRO A 238 -3.08 3.43 3.76
C PRO A 238 -1.80 2.90 4.42
N TYR A 239 -1.14 3.70 5.25
CA TYR A 239 0.14 3.35 5.88
C TYR A 239 0.02 2.30 7.00
N GLU A 240 -1.21 2.04 7.48
CA GLU A 240 -1.54 0.99 8.45
C GLU A 240 -2.04 -0.30 7.77
N SER A 241 -2.17 -0.29 6.44
CA SER A 241 -2.57 -1.47 5.68
C SER A 241 -1.46 -2.52 5.71
N LYS A 242 -1.84 -3.80 5.67
CA LYS A 242 -0.87 -4.90 5.80
C LYS A 242 -1.19 -6.08 4.89
N VAL A 243 -0.14 -6.75 4.47
CA VAL A 243 -0.22 -8.07 3.83
C VAL A 243 -0.48 -9.11 4.92
N LEU A 244 -1.64 -9.76 4.88
CA LEU A 244 -1.95 -10.88 5.79
C LEU A 244 -1.29 -12.17 5.31
N PHE A 245 -1.33 -12.42 4.00
CA PHE A 245 -0.73 -13.59 3.36
C PHE A 245 -0.04 -13.17 2.08
N ILE A 246 1.21 -13.60 1.90
CA ILE A 246 2.02 -13.26 0.73
C ILE A 246 1.55 -14.09 -0.47
N SER A 247 1.48 -13.47 -1.65
CA SER A 247 1.16 -14.21 -2.88
C SER A 247 2.36 -15.06 -3.33
N LYS A 248 2.07 -16.25 -3.87
CA LYS A 248 3.07 -17.11 -4.48
C LYS A 248 3.45 -16.58 -5.87
N TYR A 249 4.75 -16.50 -6.14
CA TYR A 249 5.25 -16.12 -7.47
C TYR A 249 4.72 -17.05 -8.56
N ARG A 250 4.35 -16.46 -9.70
CA ARG A 250 4.00 -17.15 -10.94
C ARG A 250 4.71 -16.55 -12.15
N GLU A 251 4.83 -17.35 -13.21
CA GLU A 251 5.24 -16.84 -14.52
C GLU A 251 4.09 -16.08 -15.19
N LEU A 252 4.43 -15.11 -16.04
CA LEU A 252 3.45 -14.30 -16.75
C LEU A 252 2.74 -15.12 -17.84
N ASP A 253 1.41 -15.14 -17.81
CA ASP A 253 0.61 -15.73 -18.88
C ASP A 253 0.33 -14.71 -19.99
N PHE A 254 1.19 -14.72 -21.00
CA PHE A 254 1.06 -13.81 -22.14
C PHE A 254 -0.21 -14.02 -22.96
N LYS A 255 -0.85 -15.19 -22.93
CA LYS A 255 -2.13 -15.38 -23.64
C LYS A 255 -3.23 -14.56 -22.99
N THR A 256 -3.25 -14.50 -21.66
CA THR A 256 -4.21 -13.67 -20.93
C THR A 256 -3.86 -12.20 -21.04
N ILE A 257 -2.57 -11.84 -20.98
CA ILE A 257 -2.11 -10.44 -21.17
C ILE A 257 -2.51 -9.93 -22.56
N ASP A 258 -2.26 -10.69 -23.61
CA ASP A 258 -2.59 -10.33 -25.00
C ASP A 258 -4.10 -10.08 -25.14
N LYS A 259 -4.92 -11.02 -24.65
CA LYS A 259 -6.37 -10.85 -24.60
C LYS A 259 -6.79 -9.60 -23.81
N LEU A 260 -6.16 -9.32 -22.67
CA LEU A 260 -6.45 -8.13 -21.84
C LEU A 260 -6.11 -6.82 -22.57
N CYS A 261 -5.03 -6.79 -23.33
CA CYS A 261 -4.66 -5.65 -24.18
C CYS A 261 -5.72 -5.39 -25.25
N GLU A 262 -6.20 -6.42 -25.94
CA GLU A 262 -7.22 -6.28 -26.99
C GLU A 262 -8.54 -5.71 -26.46
N ILE A 263 -8.92 -6.09 -25.23
CA ILE A 263 -10.23 -5.73 -24.67
C ILE A 263 -10.23 -4.45 -23.84
N ASN A 264 -9.09 -4.00 -23.33
CA ASN A 264 -8.99 -2.83 -22.46
C ASN A 264 -7.78 -1.93 -22.81
N ASN A 265 -8.07 -0.76 -23.39
CA ASN A 265 -7.06 0.19 -23.83
C ASN A 265 -6.22 0.79 -22.69
N ASP A 266 -6.79 0.93 -21.47
CA ASP A 266 -6.01 1.40 -20.31
C ASP A 266 -4.99 0.33 -19.88
N PHE A 267 -5.35 -0.96 -19.97
CA PHE A 267 -4.43 -2.08 -19.73
C PHE A 267 -3.34 -2.14 -20.81
N GLU A 268 -3.72 -2.07 -22.08
CA GLU A 268 -2.76 -2.04 -23.21
C GLU A 268 -1.73 -0.92 -23.04
N LYS A 269 -2.20 0.30 -22.74
CA LYS A 269 -1.32 1.45 -22.48
C LYS A 269 -0.39 1.22 -21.30
N PHE A 270 -0.86 0.59 -20.23
CA PHE A 270 -0.01 0.27 -19.08
C PHE A 270 1.13 -0.69 -19.45
N ILE A 271 0.83 -1.74 -20.23
CA ILE A 271 1.83 -2.69 -20.71
C ILE A 271 2.81 -2.02 -21.68
N ASN A 272 2.32 -1.17 -22.58
CA ASN A 272 3.16 -0.40 -23.50
C ASN A 272 4.11 0.54 -22.75
N GLN A 273 3.62 1.35 -21.80
CA GLN A 273 4.49 2.23 -21.03
C GLN A 273 5.47 1.46 -20.13
N THR A 274 5.08 0.27 -19.66
CA THR A 274 5.99 -0.64 -18.95
C THR A 274 7.13 -1.10 -19.86
N GLU A 275 6.84 -1.50 -21.10
CA GLU A 275 7.86 -1.85 -22.10
C GLU A 275 8.82 -0.69 -22.34
N ILE A 276 8.28 0.52 -22.59
CA ILE A 276 9.09 1.74 -22.78
C ILE A 276 10.00 1.98 -21.57
N LEU A 277 9.52 1.80 -20.35
CA LEU A 277 10.34 1.98 -19.14
C LEU A 277 11.46 0.96 -19.00
N LEU A 278 11.22 -0.29 -19.43
CA LEU A 278 12.20 -1.37 -19.38
C LEU A 278 13.25 -1.25 -20.50
N SER A 279 12.87 -0.70 -21.65
CA SER A 279 13.76 -0.51 -22.82
C SER A 279 14.41 0.87 -22.87
N ALA A 280 13.92 1.85 -22.09
CA ALA A 280 14.44 3.22 -22.07
C ALA A 280 15.93 3.26 -21.69
N SER A 281 16.71 3.98 -22.52
CA SER A 281 18.09 4.30 -22.19
C SER A 281 18.15 5.27 -21.00
N GLU A 282 19.29 5.27 -20.28
CA GLU A 282 19.48 6.08 -19.07
C GLU A 282 19.20 7.58 -19.28
N LYS A 283 19.37 8.10 -20.51
CA LYS A 283 19.07 9.51 -20.84
C LYS A 283 17.58 9.85 -20.76
N TYR A 284 16.70 8.91 -21.07
CA TYR A 284 15.25 9.16 -21.18
C TYR A 284 14.45 8.53 -20.03
N ILE A 285 15.06 7.64 -19.24
CA ILE A 285 14.38 6.88 -18.18
C ILE A 285 13.64 7.79 -17.17
N ASN A 286 14.18 8.97 -16.86
CA ASN A 286 13.55 9.91 -15.94
C ASN A 286 12.30 10.58 -16.55
N ALA A 287 12.35 10.90 -17.84
CA ALA A 287 11.21 11.47 -18.56
C ALA A 287 10.10 10.43 -18.69
N SER A 288 10.44 9.21 -19.14
CA SER A 288 9.51 8.08 -19.24
C SER A 288 8.90 7.73 -17.88
N ARG A 289 9.68 7.77 -16.79
CA ARG A 289 9.16 7.52 -15.43
C ARG A 289 8.16 8.56 -15.00
N LYS A 290 8.41 9.84 -15.31
CA LYS A 290 7.48 10.92 -14.97
C LYS A 290 6.18 10.82 -15.77
N GLU A 291 6.26 10.45 -17.04
CA GLU A 291 5.10 10.20 -17.88
C GLU A 291 4.27 9.01 -17.36
N PHE A 292 4.94 7.90 -17.03
CA PHE A 292 4.29 6.73 -16.46
C PHE A 292 3.62 7.01 -15.11
N ASP A 293 4.30 7.74 -14.21
CA ASP A 293 3.73 8.16 -12.93
C ASP A 293 2.51 9.06 -13.14
N GLY A 294 2.53 9.93 -14.15
CA GLY A 294 1.38 10.77 -14.52
C GLY A 294 0.20 10.00 -15.14
N PHE A 295 0.45 8.83 -15.73
CA PHE A 295 -0.60 7.93 -16.21
C PHE A 295 -1.20 7.07 -15.10
N CYS A 296 -0.39 6.69 -14.11
CA CYS A 296 -0.82 5.91 -12.96
C CYS A 296 -1.89 6.62 -12.12
N ASP A 297 -2.54 5.87 -11.25
CA ASP A 297 -3.61 6.41 -10.42
C ASP A 297 -3.09 7.37 -9.35
N VAL A 298 -3.90 8.39 -9.06
CA VAL A 298 -3.60 9.36 -8.01
C VAL A 298 -3.51 8.71 -6.63
N TYR A 299 -2.63 9.25 -5.79
CA TYR A 299 -2.43 8.85 -4.40
C TYR A 299 -2.49 10.08 -3.49
N PHE A 300 -2.57 9.84 -2.18
CA PHE A 300 -2.54 10.89 -1.16
C PHE A 300 -1.10 11.19 -0.74
N ASN A 301 -0.81 12.47 -0.50
CA ASN A 301 0.52 12.90 -0.04
C ASN A 301 0.57 13.11 1.47
N THR A 302 -0.57 13.37 2.12
CA THR A 302 -0.64 13.66 3.56
C THR A 302 -1.80 12.95 4.24
N ASP A 303 -1.67 12.72 5.55
CA ASP A 303 -2.74 12.11 6.36
C ASP A 303 -4.02 12.95 6.36
N SER A 304 -3.87 14.28 6.34
CA SER A 304 -5.02 15.20 6.28
C SER A 304 -5.83 15.02 5.00
N GLU A 305 -5.19 14.72 3.86
CA GLU A 305 -5.90 14.43 2.60
C GLU A 305 -6.65 13.10 2.68
N VAL A 306 -6.05 12.09 3.30
CA VAL A 306 -6.68 10.78 3.51
C VAL A 306 -7.90 10.91 4.42
N GLU A 307 -7.75 11.56 5.58
CA GLU A 307 -8.82 11.75 6.56
C GLU A 307 -10.01 12.50 5.95
N LYS A 308 -9.72 13.59 5.22
CA LYS A 308 -10.75 14.36 4.50
C LYS A 308 -11.47 13.49 3.47
N TYR A 309 -10.73 12.72 2.68
CA TYR A 309 -11.32 11.82 1.68
C TYR A 309 -12.20 10.74 2.32
N CYS A 310 -11.74 10.11 3.39
CA CYS A 310 -12.52 9.11 4.13
C CYS A 310 -13.83 9.70 4.67
N THR A 311 -13.75 10.90 5.27
CA THR A 311 -14.92 11.61 5.80
C THR A 311 -15.92 11.97 4.70
N GLU A 312 -15.47 12.55 3.59
CA GLU A 312 -16.32 12.93 2.45
C GLU A 312 -17.01 11.71 1.81
N ASN A 313 -16.31 10.58 1.75
CA ASN A 313 -16.78 9.36 1.12
C ASN A 313 -17.42 8.36 2.10
N LYS A 314 -17.58 8.74 3.37
CA LYS A 314 -18.15 7.92 4.44
C LYS A 314 -17.44 6.57 4.61
N ILE A 315 -16.13 6.56 4.41
CA ILE A 315 -15.25 5.43 4.75
C ILE A 315 -14.93 5.55 6.24
N PRO A 316 -15.14 4.49 7.05
CA PRO A 316 -14.87 4.54 8.48
C PRO A 316 -13.44 4.99 8.77
N TRP A 317 -13.25 6.03 9.59
CA TRP A 317 -11.93 6.52 10.01
C TRP A 317 -11.55 5.96 11.39
N GLU A 318 -10.27 6.02 11.77
CA GLU A 318 -9.64 5.41 12.95
C GLU A 318 -10.48 5.49 14.25
N ASP A 319 -11.22 6.58 14.48
CA ASP A 319 -11.94 6.84 15.74
C ASP A 319 -13.33 6.20 15.86
N GLU A 320 -13.99 5.82 14.77
CA GLU A 320 -15.34 5.21 14.82
C GLU A 320 -15.32 3.69 15.02
N ARG A 321 -14.15 3.05 14.94
CA ARG A 321 -14.01 1.58 15.12
C ARG A 321 -13.72 1.16 16.56
N ASN A 322 -13.40 2.12 17.44
CA ASN A 322 -13.03 1.90 18.84
C ASN A 322 -14.09 2.39 19.83
N ALA A 323 -15.20 2.98 19.35
CA ALA A 323 -16.30 3.50 20.17
C ALA A 323 -17.43 2.48 20.32
#